data_AF-A0A9E5WP97-F1
#
_entry.id   AF-A0A9E5WP97-F1
#
_cell.length_a   1.000
_cell.length_b   1.000
_cell.length_c   1.000
_cell.angle_alpha   90.00
_cell.angle_beta   90.00
_cell.angle_gamma   90.00
#
_symmetry.space_group_name_H-M   'P 1'
#
loop_
_entity.id
_entity.type
_entity.pdbx_description
1 polymer ?
#
loop_
_entity_poly.entity_id
_entity_poly.type
_entity_poly.pdbx_seq_one_letter_code
_entity_poly.pdbx_strand_id
1 'polypeptide(L)'
;DVEMPEMDGLEVLRQLKRVGSSVGAIMVSAVTTEGARATVEALQLGAFDFVVKPHGLDARANAEALFDELSRKITAFARTRGVRGMMSRSRALNATSISSAKTAADLPPPSVALGRLVRKTSAPGDDVTRRMSQIGPTGKTRIKLVVLGISTGGPAALCEMLPQLPGDLAAPVLIVQHMPPIFTRSLADDLNRKCQLIVEEATDGQPAQPGHVLIAPGGKHMRVETADSAAIVRITDDPPESGCRPSVDYLFRSAAELFGSEALGVIMTGMGKDGTAGCRLLKERGATIIAQDETTCVVYGMPREPIETGLADIVAPLDRIAAEIINHAGREGVQCV
;
A
#
# COMPACT_ATOMS: atom_id res chain seq x y z
N ASP A 1 -26.18 -5.51 -3.86
CA ASP A 1 -26.23 -4.90 -5.20
C ASP A 1 -26.17 -3.39 -5.01
N VAL A 2 -25.46 -2.67 -5.88
CA VAL A 2 -25.43 -1.20 -5.86
C VAL A 2 -26.77 -0.65 -6.32
N GLU A 3 -27.34 -1.23 -7.36
CA GLU A 3 -28.59 -0.77 -7.98
C GLU A 3 -29.76 -1.57 -7.39
N MET A 4 -30.52 -0.94 -6.49
CA MET A 4 -31.72 -1.52 -5.89
C MET A 4 -32.84 -0.47 -5.82
N PRO A 5 -34.11 -0.86 -5.99
CA PRO A 5 -35.23 0.06 -5.86
C PRO A 5 -35.40 0.54 -4.40
N GLU A 6 -35.98 1.73 -4.23
CA GLU A 6 -36.28 2.42 -2.96
C GLU A 6 -35.05 2.84 -2.13
N MET A 7 -34.19 1.88 -1.79
CA MET A 7 -32.94 2.11 -1.05
C MET A 7 -31.80 1.42 -1.79
N ASP A 8 -30.95 2.23 -2.42
CA ASP A 8 -29.78 1.72 -3.14
C ASP A 8 -28.74 1.10 -2.17
N GLY A 9 -27.78 0.36 -2.73
CA GLY A 9 -26.75 -0.31 -1.92
C GLY A 9 -25.86 0.66 -1.14
N LEU A 10 -25.72 1.89 -1.61
CA LEU A 10 -24.90 2.92 -0.98
C LEU A 10 -25.61 3.47 0.27
N GLU A 11 -26.91 3.72 0.16
CA GLU A 11 -27.75 4.15 1.27
C GLU A 11 -27.83 3.06 2.34
N VAL A 12 -27.98 1.79 1.97
CA VAL A 12 -27.88 0.66 2.91
C VAL A 12 -26.55 0.72 3.68
N LEU A 13 -25.44 0.95 2.99
CA LEU A 13 -24.12 1.02 3.62
C LEU A 13 -23.99 2.22 4.57
N ARG A 14 -24.52 3.40 4.20
CA ARG A 14 -24.59 4.57 5.09
C ARG A 14 -25.42 4.29 6.33
N GLN A 15 -26.55 3.61 6.19
CA GLN A 15 -27.41 3.24 7.33
C GLN A 15 -26.72 2.22 8.24
N LEU A 16 -26.07 1.19 7.68
CA LEU A 16 -25.28 0.22 8.45
C LEU A 16 -24.18 0.91 9.27
N LYS A 17 -23.48 1.89 8.66
CA LYS A 17 -22.49 2.69 9.35
C LYS A 17 -23.11 3.55 10.45
N ARG A 18 -24.25 4.20 10.18
CA ARG A 18 -24.97 5.05 11.15
C ARG A 18 -25.41 4.28 12.40
N VAL A 19 -25.89 3.05 12.24
CA VAL A 19 -26.31 2.20 13.37
C VAL A 19 -25.15 1.47 14.06
N GLY A 20 -23.90 1.73 13.64
CA GLY A 20 -22.71 1.08 14.19
C GLY A 20 -22.66 -0.43 13.93
N SER A 21 -23.29 -0.88 12.84
CA SER A 21 -23.36 -2.31 12.52
C SER A 21 -21.98 -2.87 12.21
N SER A 22 -21.67 -4.01 12.83
CA SER A 22 -20.49 -4.80 12.47
C SER A 22 -20.78 -5.77 11.32
N VAL A 23 -21.73 -5.52 10.43
CA VAL A 23 -21.96 -6.35 9.24
C VAL A 23 -20.98 -5.93 8.14
N GLY A 24 -20.43 -6.91 7.42
CA GLY A 24 -19.59 -6.63 6.25
C GLY A 24 -20.43 -6.45 5.00
N ALA A 25 -19.98 -5.60 4.09
CA ALA A 25 -20.59 -5.44 2.78
C ALA A 25 -19.59 -5.79 1.68
N ILE A 26 -20.03 -6.57 0.70
CA ILE A 26 -19.36 -6.72 -0.59
C ILE A 26 -20.33 -6.16 -1.63
N MET A 27 -19.89 -5.15 -2.39
CA MET A 27 -20.75 -4.50 -3.38
C MET A 27 -20.86 -5.38 -4.63
N VAL A 28 -21.99 -5.31 -5.32
CA VAL A 28 -22.16 -5.96 -6.63
C VAL A 28 -22.58 -4.86 -7.59
N SER A 29 -21.71 -4.50 -8.53
CA SER A 29 -21.86 -3.32 -9.39
C SER A 29 -21.87 -3.68 -10.86
N ALA A 30 -22.64 -2.95 -11.66
CA ALA A 30 -22.53 -2.99 -13.11
C ALA A 30 -21.22 -2.32 -13.60
N VAL A 31 -20.80 -2.63 -14.83
CA VAL A 31 -19.67 -1.99 -15.52
C VAL A 31 -20.13 -0.69 -16.20
N THR A 32 -20.54 0.28 -15.39
CA THR A 32 -20.93 1.63 -15.86
C THR A 32 -20.14 2.69 -15.11
N THR A 33 -20.04 3.90 -15.67
CA THR A 33 -19.36 5.02 -14.98
C THR A 33 -20.03 5.37 -13.66
N GLU A 34 -21.38 5.32 -13.62
CA GLU A 34 -22.14 5.56 -12.40
C GLU A 34 -21.90 4.46 -11.35
N GLY A 35 -21.96 3.19 -11.76
CA GLY A 35 -21.66 2.06 -10.89
C GLY A 35 -20.22 2.07 -10.36
N ALA A 36 -19.26 2.49 -11.19
CA ALA A 36 -17.87 2.65 -10.78
C ALA A 36 -17.71 3.73 -9.71
N ARG A 37 -18.32 4.90 -9.90
CA ARG A 37 -18.32 5.98 -8.90
C ARG A 37 -18.96 5.55 -7.58
N ALA A 38 -20.15 4.92 -7.66
CA ALA A 38 -20.85 4.42 -6.48
C ALA A 38 -20.03 3.34 -5.75
N THR A 39 -19.33 2.47 -6.48
CA THR A 39 -18.46 1.44 -5.89
C THR A 39 -17.26 2.04 -5.18
N VAL A 40 -16.59 3.04 -5.77
CA VAL A 40 -15.47 3.74 -5.11
C VAL A 40 -15.96 4.41 -3.81
N GLU A 41 -17.12 5.06 -3.84
CA GLU A 41 -17.74 5.63 -2.63
C GLU A 41 -18.07 4.55 -1.60
N ALA A 42 -18.60 3.41 -2.02
CA ALA A 42 -18.93 2.31 -1.12
C ALA A 42 -17.69 1.77 -0.38
N LEU A 43 -16.56 1.60 -1.08
CA LEU A 43 -15.31 1.16 -0.47
C LEU A 43 -14.82 2.16 0.59
N GLN A 44 -14.99 3.46 0.35
CA GLN A 44 -14.67 4.51 1.34
C GLN A 44 -15.63 4.53 2.53
N LEU A 45 -16.89 4.18 2.30
CA LEU A 45 -17.89 4.04 3.36
C LEU A 45 -17.68 2.80 4.23
N GLY A 46 -16.77 1.90 3.84
CA GLY A 46 -16.38 0.72 4.62
C GLY A 46 -16.85 -0.61 4.02
N ALA A 47 -17.28 -0.62 2.75
CA ALA A 47 -17.42 -1.88 2.04
C ALA A 47 -16.06 -2.59 1.97
N PHE A 48 -16.07 -3.91 2.14
CA PHE A 48 -14.86 -4.72 2.16
C PHE A 48 -14.22 -4.81 0.78
N ASP A 49 -15.05 -5.08 -0.23
CA ASP A 49 -14.64 -5.23 -1.63
C ASP A 49 -15.90 -5.11 -2.52
N PHE A 50 -15.76 -5.31 -3.82
CA PHE A 50 -16.84 -5.39 -4.78
C PHE A 50 -16.66 -6.52 -5.78
N VAL A 51 -17.74 -6.89 -6.45
CA VAL A 51 -17.78 -7.81 -7.58
C VAL A 51 -18.50 -7.13 -8.74
N VAL A 52 -18.01 -7.39 -9.94
CA VAL A 52 -18.65 -6.92 -11.17
C VAL A 52 -19.77 -7.87 -11.58
N LYS A 53 -20.93 -7.32 -11.96
CA LYS A 53 -22.01 -8.12 -12.54
C LYS A 53 -21.53 -8.71 -13.88
N PRO A 54 -21.57 -10.03 -14.08
CA PRO A 54 -21.24 -10.62 -15.36
C PRO A 54 -22.28 -10.23 -16.42
N HIS A 55 -21.82 -9.97 -17.65
CA HIS A 55 -22.65 -9.47 -18.75
C HIS A 55 -22.69 -10.42 -19.97
N GLY A 56 -22.25 -11.67 -19.80
CA GLY A 56 -22.25 -12.67 -20.87
C GLY A 56 -23.66 -13.13 -21.26
N LEU A 57 -23.80 -13.73 -22.46
CA LEU A 57 -25.08 -14.29 -22.92
C LEU A 57 -25.44 -15.61 -22.19
N ASP A 58 -24.45 -16.31 -21.65
CA ASP A 58 -24.64 -17.56 -20.92
C ASP A 58 -24.87 -17.28 -19.43
N ALA A 59 -26.13 -17.41 -19.00
CA ALA A 59 -26.53 -17.20 -17.63
C ALA A 59 -25.86 -18.17 -16.64
N ARG A 60 -25.55 -19.41 -17.05
CA ARG A 60 -24.91 -20.40 -16.19
C ARG A 60 -23.44 -20.05 -15.98
N ALA A 61 -22.71 -19.77 -17.05
CA ALA A 61 -21.31 -19.35 -16.96
C ALA A 61 -21.17 -18.04 -16.14
N ASN A 62 -22.09 -17.10 -16.33
CA ASN A 62 -22.16 -15.87 -15.53
C ASN A 62 -22.36 -16.17 -14.03
N ALA A 63 -23.32 -17.04 -13.69
CA ALA A 63 -23.58 -17.41 -12.31
C ALA A 63 -22.39 -18.13 -11.66
N GLU A 64 -21.72 -19.04 -12.40
CA GLU A 64 -20.51 -19.72 -11.95
C GLU A 64 -19.36 -18.72 -11.70
N ALA A 65 -19.11 -17.79 -12.62
CA ALA A 65 -18.09 -16.75 -12.45
C ALA A 65 -18.37 -15.83 -11.24
N LEU A 66 -19.63 -15.40 -11.09
CA LEU A 66 -20.06 -14.58 -9.95
C LEU A 66 -19.91 -15.34 -8.62
N PHE A 67 -20.29 -16.61 -8.60
CA PHE A 67 -20.16 -17.48 -7.44
C PHE A 67 -18.70 -17.65 -7.02
N ASP A 68 -17.79 -17.90 -7.97
CA ASP A 68 -16.36 -18.06 -7.70
C ASP A 68 -15.73 -16.77 -7.17
N GLU A 69 -16.10 -15.61 -7.73
CA GLU A 69 -15.59 -14.32 -7.27
C GLU A 69 -16.10 -13.95 -5.88
N LEU A 70 -17.40 -14.11 -5.65
CA LEU A 70 -18.01 -13.88 -4.33
C LEU A 70 -17.43 -14.83 -3.28
N SER A 71 -17.29 -16.12 -3.59
CA SER A 71 -16.75 -17.12 -2.67
C SER A 71 -15.33 -16.77 -2.21
N ARG A 72 -14.47 -16.31 -3.13
CA ARG A 72 -13.12 -15.85 -2.79
C ARG A 72 -13.15 -14.65 -1.85
N LYS A 73 -13.94 -13.62 -2.16
CA LYS A 73 -14.02 -12.39 -1.35
C LYS A 73 -14.67 -12.62 0.00
N ILE A 74 -15.72 -13.45 0.08
CA ILE A 74 -16.36 -13.85 1.34
C ILE A 74 -15.38 -14.65 2.21
N THR A 75 -14.62 -15.58 1.62
CA THR A 75 -13.59 -16.34 2.35
C THR A 75 -12.49 -15.43 2.87
N ALA A 76 -12.01 -14.50 2.05
CA ALA A 76 -11.02 -13.50 2.48
C ALA A 76 -11.56 -12.64 3.64
N PHE A 77 -12.80 -12.19 3.53
CA PHE A 77 -13.48 -11.41 4.56
C PHE A 77 -13.61 -12.18 5.89
N ALA A 78 -14.05 -13.44 5.82
CA ALA A 78 -14.21 -14.30 6.99
C ALA A 78 -12.88 -14.52 7.73
N ARG A 79 -11.78 -14.71 6.99
CA ARG A 79 -10.43 -14.83 7.56
C ARG A 79 -10.00 -13.55 8.27
N THR A 80 -10.17 -12.38 7.66
CA THR A 80 -9.85 -11.09 8.28
C THR A 80 -10.62 -10.88 9.59
N ARG A 81 -11.91 -11.23 9.62
CA ARG A 81 -12.73 -11.15 10.84
C ARG A 81 -12.33 -12.13 11.93
N GLY A 82 -11.99 -13.36 11.57
CA GLY A 82 -11.50 -14.36 12.51
C GLY A 82 -10.24 -13.89 13.23
N VAL A 83 -9.29 -13.29 12.50
CA VAL A 83 -8.05 -12.75 13.06
C VAL A 83 -8.34 -11.55 13.98
N ARG A 84 -9.14 -10.56 13.55
CA ARG A 84 -9.52 -9.41 14.40
C ARG A 84 -10.30 -9.81 15.64
N GLY A 85 -11.20 -10.78 15.54
CA GLY A 85 -11.97 -11.33 16.67
C GLY A 85 -11.07 -12.06 17.68
N MET A 86 -10.05 -12.76 17.20
CA MET A 86 -9.08 -13.47 18.03
C MET A 86 -8.08 -12.51 18.71
N MET A 87 -7.60 -11.49 18.00
CA MET A 87 -6.76 -10.44 18.59
C MET A 87 -7.51 -9.59 19.63
N SER A 88 -8.78 -9.27 19.38
CA SER A 88 -9.64 -8.59 20.37
C SER A 88 -9.84 -9.45 21.62
N ARG A 89 -10.03 -10.77 21.48
CA ARG A 89 -10.11 -11.71 22.60
C ARG A 89 -8.78 -11.83 23.37
N SER A 90 -7.64 -11.92 22.69
CA SER A 90 -6.33 -11.95 23.35
C SER A 90 -6.01 -10.65 24.08
N ARG A 91 -6.45 -9.50 23.55
CA ARG A 91 -6.30 -8.20 24.20
C ARG A 91 -7.24 -8.05 25.40
N ALA A 92 -8.45 -8.59 25.34
CA ALA A 92 -9.35 -8.68 26.49
C ALA A 92 -8.81 -9.63 27.57
N LEU A 93 -8.26 -10.79 27.19
CA LEU A 93 -7.62 -11.74 28.11
C LEU A 93 -6.37 -11.13 28.78
N ASN A 94 -5.54 -10.39 28.04
CA ASN A 94 -4.38 -9.68 28.59
C ASN A 94 -4.75 -8.44 29.43
N ALA A 95 -5.84 -7.74 29.12
CA ALA A 95 -6.35 -6.68 29.98
C ALA A 95 -6.83 -7.23 31.34
N THR A 96 -7.33 -8.46 31.36
CA THR A 96 -7.78 -9.13 32.59
C THR A 96 -6.61 -9.63 33.45
N SER A 97 -5.46 -10.01 32.84
CA SER A 97 -4.26 -10.43 33.59
C SER A 97 -3.45 -9.26 34.15
N ILE A 98 -3.52 -8.07 33.55
CA ILE A 98 -2.85 -6.86 34.07
C ILE A 98 -3.63 -6.22 35.23
N SER A 99 -4.94 -6.49 35.36
CA SER A 99 -5.76 -5.99 36.49
C SER A 99 -5.46 -6.69 37.82
N SER A 100 -4.76 -7.83 37.84
CA SER A 100 -4.52 -8.64 39.04
C SER A 100 -3.13 -8.46 39.66
N ALA A 101 -2.30 -7.57 39.11
CA ALA A 101 -0.91 -7.35 39.57
C ALA A 101 -0.64 -5.89 39.97
N LYS A 102 -1.58 -5.25 40.69
CA LYS A 102 -1.36 -3.97 41.38
C LYS A 102 -1.75 -4.07 42.86
N THR A 103 -0.93 -4.77 43.63
CA THR A 103 -0.77 -4.53 45.08
C THR A 103 0.54 -5.17 45.55
N ALA A 104 1.62 -4.39 45.53
CA ALA A 104 2.76 -4.49 46.44
C ALA A 104 3.66 -3.27 46.19
N ALA A 105 3.42 -2.20 46.93
CA ALA A 105 4.35 -1.10 47.12
C ALA A 105 5.15 -1.39 48.39
N ASP A 106 6.49 -1.32 48.32
CA ASP A 106 7.35 -0.53 49.21
C ASP A 106 8.79 -1.04 49.14
N LEU A 107 9.72 -0.14 48.79
CA LEU A 107 11.07 -0.02 49.36
C LEU A 107 11.74 1.26 48.79
N PRO A 108 12.40 2.08 49.63
CA PRO A 108 12.92 3.40 49.26
C PRO A 108 14.29 3.33 48.54
N PRO A 109 14.74 4.41 47.86
CA PRO A 109 15.99 4.41 47.12
C PRO A 109 17.20 4.74 48.02
N PRO A 110 18.40 4.19 47.77
CA PRO A 110 19.61 4.74 48.34
C PRO A 110 20.19 5.81 47.43
N SER A 111 20.44 6.99 48.00
CA SER A 111 21.38 7.99 47.47
C SER A 111 22.75 7.74 48.10
N VAL A 112 23.83 7.78 47.32
CA VAL A 112 25.13 8.33 47.74
C VAL A 112 25.91 8.76 46.50
N ALA A 113 26.32 10.02 46.47
CA ALA A 113 27.40 10.52 45.63
C ALA A 113 28.70 10.52 46.46
N LEU A 114 29.84 10.11 45.89
CA LEU A 114 31.14 10.77 46.07
C LEU A 114 32.16 10.19 45.08
N GLY A 115 32.83 11.06 44.33
CA GLY A 115 33.75 10.68 43.26
C GLY A 115 35.19 10.42 43.70
N ARG A 116 36.01 9.93 42.76
CA ARG A 116 37.44 10.27 42.67
C ARG A 116 38.03 9.98 41.29
N LEU A 117 38.66 11.02 40.74
CA LEU A 117 39.80 11.08 39.82
C LEU A 117 40.64 9.78 39.70
N VAL A 118 41.05 9.41 38.48
CA VAL A 118 42.48 9.21 38.08
C VAL A 118 42.66 8.66 36.65
N ARG A 119 43.52 9.38 35.90
CA ARG A 119 44.44 9.04 34.78
C ARG A 119 43.94 8.63 33.37
N LYS A 120 44.23 9.56 32.45
CA LYS A 120 44.66 9.33 31.06
C LYS A 120 45.80 8.32 30.97
N THR A 121 45.64 7.31 30.11
CA THR A 121 46.72 6.69 29.36
C THR A 121 46.24 6.44 27.94
N SER A 122 46.86 7.14 26.99
CA SER A 122 46.72 6.97 25.54
C SER A 122 47.44 5.70 25.09
N ALA A 123 46.76 4.86 24.31
CA ALA A 123 47.35 3.72 23.60
C ALA A 123 46.95 3.76 22.11
N PRO A 124 47.79 3.26 21.20
CA PRO A 124 47.86 3.66 19.81
C PRO A 124 46.86 2.87 18.94
N GLY A 125 45.84 3.54 18.41
CA GLY A 125 44.87 2.95 17.49
C GLY A 125 44.25 3.93 16.50
N ASP A 126 44.71 5.19 16.47
CA ASP A 126 44.05 6.29 15.76
C ASP A 126 44.09 6.21 14.22
N ASP A 127 44.77 5.22 13.64
CA ASP A 127 44.89 5.08 12.18
C ASP A 127 43.88 4.09 11.54
N VAL A 128 43.21 3.23 12.34
CA VAL A 128 42.15 2.34 11.83
C VAL A 128 40.78 3.02 11.94
N THR A 129 40.52 3.72 13.05
CA THR A 129 39.28 4.49 13.26
C THR A 129 39.14 5.64 12.26
N ARG A 130 40.26 6.27 11.83
CA ARG A 130 40.24 7.32 10.80
C ARG A 130 39.93 6.81 9.40
N ARG A 131 40.32 5.57 9.08
CA ARG A 131 40.03 4.93 7.77
C ARG A 131 38.60 4.38 7.71
N MET A 132 38.02 4.01 8.84
CA MET A 132 36.59 3.63 8.93
C MET A 132 35.66 4.86 9.00
N SER A 133 36.13 6.01 9.49
CA SER A 133 35.35 7.27 9.47
C SER A 133 35.33 7.97 8.11
N GLN A 134 36.07 7.47 7.11
CA GLN A 134 36.02 7.94 5.72
C GLN A 134 35.10 7.12 4.82
N ILE A 135 34.47 6.07 5.35
CA ILE A 135 33.23 5.55 4.78
C ILE A 135 32.10 6.34 5.45
N GLY A 136 31.96 7.60 5.05
CA GLY A 136 30.71 8.33 5.29
C GLY A 136 29.55 7.50 4.74
N PRO A 137 28.32 7.67 5.23
CA PRO A 137 27.16 7.00 4.64
C PRO A 137 27.22 7.29 3.14
N THR A 138 27.34 6.23 2.33
CA THR A 138 27.23 6.30 0.87
C THR A 138 26.06 7.23 0.60
N GLY A 139 26.31 8.39 -0.04
CA GLY A 139 25.31 9.43 -0.20
C GLY A 139 24.00 8.79 -0.62
N LYS A 140 22.93 8.98 0.16
CA LYS A 140 21.65 8.30 -0.05
C LYS A 140 21.27 8.43 -1.52
N THR A 141 21.17 7.29 -2.21
CA THR A 141 20.73 7.25 -3.60
C THR A 141 19.40 7.99 -3.69
N ARG A 142 19.33 9.03 -4.52
CA ARG A 142 18.12 9.82 -4.67
C ARG A 142 17.08 8.98 -5.39
N ILE A 143 15.94 8.77 -4.76
CA ILE A 143 14.82 8.07 -5.39
C ILE A 143 14.28 8.93 -6.54
N LYS A 144 14.13 8.33 -7.71
CA LYS A 144 13.61 8.95 -8.93
C LYS A 144 12.24 8.41 -9.34
N LEU A 145 11.79 7.30 -8.75
CA LEU A 145 10.51 6.69 -9.04
C LEU A 145 9.95 5.99 -7.80
N VAL A 146 8.68 6.21 -7.48
CA VAL A 146 7.93 5.41 -6.52
C VAL A 146 6.99 4.50 -7.28
N VAL A 147 7.04 3.18 -7.03
CA VAL A 147 6.09 2.21 -7.57
C VAL A 147 5.28 1.58 -6.43
N LEU A 148 3.96 1.55 -6.57
CA LEU A 148 3.05 1.10 -5.51
C LEU A 148 2.10 0.03 -6.01
N GLY A 149 2.01 -1.10 -5.30
CA GLY A 149 1.09 -2.19 -5.57
C GLY A 149 0.06 -2.35 -4.46
N ILE A 150 -1.23 -2.47 -4.83
CA ILE A 150 -2.33 -2.54 -3.87
C ILE A 150 -3.59 -3.24 -4.45
N SER A 151 -4.41 -3.87 -3.60
CA SER A 151 -5.60 -4.63 -4.03
C SER A 151 -6.80 -4.46 -3.09
N THR A 152 -7.37 -5.51 -2.50
CA THR A 152 -8.52 -5.44 -1.58
C THR A 152 -8.24 -4.52 -0.38
N GLY A 153 -9.16 -3.58 -0.11
CA GLY A 153 -8.97 -2.48 0.85
C GLY A 153 -8.18 -1.29 0.30
N GLY A 154 -7.67 -1.40 -0.93
CA GLY A 154 -6.78 -0.44 -1.54
C GLY A 154 -7.36 0.94 -1.80
N PRO A 155 -8.57 1.07 -2.39
CA PRO A 155 -9.17 2.39 -2.62
C PRO A 155 -9.34 3.22 -1.35
N ALA A 156 -9.72 2.59 -0.23
CA ALA A 156 -9.81 3.26 1.07
C ALA A 156 -8.41 3.65 1.58
N ALA A 157 -7.44 2.74 1.51
CA ALA A 157 -6.06 3.00 1.93
C ALA A 157 -5.39 4.13 1.12
N LEU A 158 -5.60 4.18 -0.20
CA LEU A 158 -5.11 5.25 -1.06
C LEU A 158 -5.76 6.59 -0.72
N CYS A 159 -7.06 6.61 -0.44
CA CYS A 159 -7.76 7.83 -0.01
C CYS A 159 -7.27 8.37 1.35
N GLU A 160 -6.73 7.51 2.20
CA GLU A 160 -6.13 7.92 3.48
C GLU A 160 -4.68 8.38 3.30
N MET A 161 -3.89 7.65 2.50
CA MET A 161 -2.44 7.84 2.38
C MET A 161 -2.06 8.94 1.38
N LEU A 162 -2.60 8.94 0.16
CA LEU A 162 -2.15 9.86 -0.89
C LEU A 162 -2.35 11.35 -0.56
N PRO A 163 -3.44 11.79 0.11
CA PRO A 163 -3.60 13.20 0.48
C PRO A 163 -2.53 13.74 1.44
N GLN A 164 -1.77 12.85 2.09
CA GLN A 164 -0.67 13.21 2.97
C GLN A 164 0.64 13.47 2.20
N LEU A 165 0.72 13.08 0.92
CA LEU A 165 1.86 13.39 0.07
C LEU A 165 1.79 14.86 -0.38
N PRO A 166 2.91 15.60 -0.32
CA PRO A 166 2.92 17.00 -0.71
C PRO A 166 2.93 17.14 -2.24
N GLY A 167 2.41 18.25 -2.76
CA GLY A 167 2.38 18.51 -4.21
C GLY A 167 3.76 18.66 -4.86
N ASP A 168 4.81 18.89 -4.06
CA ASP A 168 6.21 19.04 -4.49
C ASP A 168 7.05 17.78 -4.22
N LEU A 169 6.42 16.60 -4.15
CA LEU A 169 7.14 15.33 -4.03
C LEU A 169 8.12 15.17 -5.21
N ALA A 170 9.39 14.90 -4.91
CA ALA A 170 10.48 14.96 -5.90
C ALA A 170 10.55 13.77 -6.88
N ALA A 171 9.63 12.80 -6.76
CA ALA A 171 9.55 11.64 -7.63
C ALA A 171 8.09 11.40 -8.06
N PRO A 172 7.85 10.99 -9.32
CA PRO A 172 6.55 10.47 -9.74
C PRO A 172 6.17 9.22 -8.95
N VAL A 173 4.86 9.01 -8.79
CA VAL A 173 4.30 7.78 -8.20
C VAL A 173 3.51 7.01 -9.25
N LEU A 174 3.85 5.75 -9.46
CA LEU A 174 3.12 4.84 -10.36
C LEU A 174 2.39 3.79 -9.52
N ILE A 175 1.09 3.65 -9.70
CA ILE A 175 0.25 2.80 -8.87
C ILE A 175 -0.41 1.72 -9.72
N VAL A 176 -0.25 0.46 -9.30
CA VAL A 176 -1.11 -0.64 -9.73
C VAL A 176 -2.10 -0.95 -8.61
N GLN A 177 -3.36 -0.61 -8.85
CA GLN A 177 -4.50 -1.05 -8.06
C GLN A 177 -5.22 -2.15 -8.83
N HIS A 178 -5.39 -3.33 -8.23
CA HIS A 178 -6.19 -4.39 -8.84
C HIS A 178 -7.67 -4.00 -8.85
N MET A 179 -8.10 -3.43 -9.99
CA MET A 179 -9.49 -3.07 -10.26
C MET A 179 -9.82 -3.39 -11.72
N PRO A 180 -11.08 -3.77 -12.01
CA PRO A 180 -11.55 -3.97 -13.39
C PRO A 180 -11.51 -2.66 -14.21
N PRO A 181 -11.64 -2.74 -15.55
CA PRO A 181 -11.75 -1.57 -16.42
C PRO A 181 -12.86 -0.60 -15.96
N ILE A 182 -12.72 0.69 -16.28
CA ILE A 182 -13.64 1.81 -15.92
C ILE A 182 -13.55 2.25 -14.44
N PHE A 183 -13.28 1.34 -13.51
CA PHE A 183 -13.18 1.69 -12.08
C PHE A 183 -11.91 2.47 -11.74
N THR A 184 -10.81 2.21 -12.43
CA THR A 184 -9.51 2.87 -12.23
C THR A 184 -9.58 4.36 -12.54
N ARG A 185 -10.25 4.77 -13.63
CA ARG A 185 -10.53 6.17 -13.96
C ARG A 185 -11.32 6.88 -12.85
N SER A 186 -12.38 6.24 -12.36
CA SER A 186 -13.23 6.81 -11.30
C SER A 186 -12.45 6.97 -9.99
N LEU A 187 -11.56 6.04 -9.68
CA LEU A 187 -10.65 6.14 -8.53
C LEU A 187 -9.65 7.29 -8.71
N ALA A 188 -9.02 7.41 -9.87
CA ALA A 188 -8.07 8.48 -10.16
C ALA A 188 -8.73 9.86 -10.01
N ASP A 189 -9.92 10.05 -10.59
CA ASP A 189 -10.65 11.31 -10.51
C ASP A 189 -11.03 11.68 -9.08
N ASP A 190 -11.33 10.69 -8.24
CA ASP A 190 -11.63 10.92 -6.83
C ASP A 190 -10.41 11.29 -6.00
N LEU A 191 -9.29 10.59 -6.21
CA LEU A 191 -8.02 10.90 -5.57
C LEU A 191 -7.50 12.28 -5.99
N ASN A 192 -7.65 12.65 -7.27
CA ASN A 192 -7.22 13.95 -7.79
C ASN A 192 -7.91 15.12 -7.09
N ARG A 193 -9.17 14.95 -6.65
CA ARG A 193 -9.90 15.98 -5.87
C ARG A 193 -9.41 16.12 -4.42
N LYS A 194 -8.71 15.11 -3.91
CA LYS A 194 -8.30 15.02 -2.49
C LYS A 194 -6.81 15.25 -2.29
N CYS A 195 -6.00 15.10 -3.32
CA CYS A 195 -4.55 15.17 -3.25
C CYS A 195 -4.02 16.54 -3.71
N GLN A 196 -2.81 16.88 -3.25
CA GLN A 196 -2.06 18.02 -3.78
C GLN A 196 -1.33 17.66 -5.08
N LEU A 197 -0.96 16.39 -5.22
CA LEU A 197 -0.40 15.81 -6.45
C LEU A 197 -1.50 15.68 -7.52
N ILE A 198 -1.10 15.78 -8.79
CA ILE A 198 -1.99 15.52 -9.92
C ILE A 198 -2.16 14.01 -10.06
N VAL A 199 -3.38 13.51 -9.85
CA VAL A 199 -3.68 12.07 -9.92
C VAL A 199 -4.48 11.76 -11.18
N GLU A 200 -3.97 10.84 -12.00
CA GLU A 200 -4.58 10.51 -13.29
C GLU A 200 -4.52 9.01 -13.56
N GLU A 201 -5.48 8.50 -14.34
CA GLU A 201 -5.31 7.20 -14.97
C GLU A 201 -4.29 7.33 -16.09
N ALA A 202 -3.30 6.44 -16.09
CA ALA A 202 -2.16 6.48 -16.98
C ALA A 202 -2.58 6.29 -18.45
N THR A 203 -2.02 7.13 -19.33
CA THR A 203 -2.17 7.00 -20.79
C THR A 203 -0.85 6.56 -21.42
N ASP A 204 -0.91 5.82 -22.53
CA ASP A 204 0.31 5.29 -23.17
C ASP A 204 1.22 6.41 -23.66
N GLY A 205 2.51 6.34 -23.32
CA GLY A 205 3.51 7.35 -23.64
C GLY A 205 3.49 8.58 -22.72
N GLN A 206 2.67 8.60 -21.67
CA GLN A 206 2.64 9.70 -20.72
C GLN A 206 3.96 9.80 -19.93
N PRO A 207 4.53 11.01 -19.75
CA PRO A 207 5.71 11.20 -18.91
C PRO A 207 5.46 10.85 -17.45
N ALA A 208 6.39 10.13 -16.84
CA ALA A 208 6.43 9.93 -15.40
C ALA A 208 7.25 11.07 -14.77
N GLN A 209 6.56 12.12 -14.32
CA GLN A 209 7.20 13.35 -13.81
C GLN A 209 6.84 13.64 -12.34
N PRO A 210 7.74 14.29 -11.57
CA PRO A 210 7.44 14.74 -10.21
C PRO A 210 6.13 15.54 -10.12
N GLY A 211 5.46 15.48 -8.98
CA GLY A 211 4.15 16.10 -8.81
C GLY A 211 2.96 15.28 -9.37
N HIS A 212 3.20 14.15 -10.05
CA HIS A 212 2.16 13.29 -10.61
C HIS A 212 2.08 11.91 -9.95
N VAL A 213 0.84 11.42 -9.87
CA VAL A 213 0.49 10.04 -9.54
C VAL A 213 -0.26 9.42 -10.72
N LEU A 214 0.29 8.38 -11.32
CA LEU A 214 -0.32 7.67 -12.44
C LEU A 214 -0.83 6.30 -12.02
N ILE A 215 -2.12 6.06 -12.19
CA ILE A 215 -2.78 4.79 -11.86
C ILE A 215 -2.92 3.94 -13.12
N ALA A 216 -2.48 2.68 -13.06
CA ALA A 216 -2.62 1.74 -14.15
C ALA A 216 -4.10 1.57 -14.56
N PRO A 217 -4.43 1.62 -15.87
CA PRO A 217 -5.78 1.39 -16.35
C PRO A 217 -6.20 -0.07 -16.14
N GLY A 218 -7.42 -0.26 -15.63
CA GLY A 218 -7.99 -1.58 -15.38
C GLY A 218 -8.07 -2.42 -16.66
N GLY A 219 -7.70 -3.69 -16.58
CA GLY A 219 -7.70 -4.61 -17.72
C GLY A 219 -6.53 -4.46 -18.70
N LYS A 220 -5.57 -3.55 -18.43
CA LYS A 220 -4.31 -3.41 -19.17
C LYS A 220 -3.12 -3.45 -18.20
N HIS A 221 -1.92 -3.71 -18.70
CA HIS A 221 -0.70 -3.61 -17.88
C HIS A 221 -0.06 -2.23 -18.04
N MET A 222 0.67 -1.81 -17.01
CA MET A 222 1.45 -0.57 -17.01
C MET A 222 2.90 -0.91 -16.67
N ARG A 223 3.84 -0.44 -17.49
CA ARG A 223 5.29 -0.49 -17.22
C ARG A 223 5.91 0.87 -17.42
N VAL A 224 7.14 1.04 -16.93
CA VAL A 224 7.95 2.23 -17.19
C VAL A 224 9.04 1.93 -18.21
N GLU A 225 9.30 2.89 -19.10
CA GLU A 225 10.34 2.83 -20.13
C GLU A 225 11.04 4.19 -20.25
N THR A 226 12.14 4.22 -21.01
CA THR A 226 12.79 5.47 -21.42
C THR A 226 12.41 5.81 -22.87
N ALA A 227 11.92 7.02 -23.09
CA ALA A 227 11.79 7.62 -24.41
C ALA A 227 12.45 9.01 -24.39
N ASP A 228 13.31 9.32 -25.36
CA ASP A 228 14.01 10.60 -25.47
C ASP A 228 14.73 11.03 -24.18
N SER A 229 15.34 10.06 -23.48
CA SER A 229 16.01 10.24 -22.18
C SER A 229 15.09 10.62 -21.01
N ALA A 230 13.77 10.61 -21.20
CA ALA A 230 12.78 10.80 -20.15
C ALA A 230 12.08 9.47 -19.80
N ALA A 231 11.70 9.31 -18.54
CA ALA A 231 10.89 8.18 -18.12
C ALA A 231 9.43 8.40 -18.52
N ILE A 232 8.84 7.39 -19.16
CA ILE A 232 7.44 7.40 -19.61
C ILE A 232 6.76 6.09 -19.20
N VAL A 233 5.44 6.11 -19.10
CA VAL A 233 4.65 4.90 -18.91
C VAL A 233 4.24 4.30 -20.25
N ARG A 234 4.27 2.96 -20.35
CA ARG A 234 3.66 2.21 -21.44
C ARG A 234 2.47 1.43 -20.94
N ILE A 235 1.40 1.47 -21.71
CA ILE A 235 0.19 0.69 -21.46
C ILE A 235 0.10 -0.43 -22.48
N THR A 236 0.13 -1.67 -22.01
CA THR A 236 0.19 -2.85 -22.87
C THR A 236 -1.02 -3.77 -22.66
N ASP A 237 -1.36 -4.52 -23.71
CA ASP A 237 -2.38 -5.57 -23.69
C ASP A 237 -1.78 -6.97 -23.49
N ASP A 238 -0.56 -7.03 -22.92
CA ASP A 238 0.14 -8.28 -22.65
C ASP A 238 -0.72 -9.25 -21.82
N PRO A 239 -0.44 -10.57 -21.89
CA PRO A 239 -1.18 -11.57 -21.13
C PRO A 239 -1.18 -11.27 -19.62
N PRO A 240 -2.26 -11.62 -18.89
CA PRO A 240 -2.31 -11.47 -17.44
C PRO A 240 -1.14 -12.20 -16.75
N GLU A 241 -0.58 -11.57 -15.72
CA GLU A 241 0.49 -12.14 -14.90
C GLU A 241 -0.08 -12.54 -13.54
N SER A 242 0.19 -13.77 -13.10
CA SER A 242 -0.40 -14.33 -11.87
C SER A 242 -1.94 -14.21 -11.80
N GLY A 243 -2.60 -14.19 -12.97
CA GLY A 243 -4.06 -14.02 -13.09
C GLY A 243 -4.56 -12.58 -12.92
N CYS A 244 -3.67 -11.59 -12.88
CA CYS A 244 -4.01 -10.17 -12.71
C CYS A 244 -3.64 -9.35 -13.95
N ARG A 245 -4.48 -8.35 -14.26
CA ARG A 245 -4.23 -7.32 -15.28
C ARG A 245 -5.04 -6.05 -14.94
N PRO A 246 -4.42 -4.99 -14.39
CA PRO A 246 -2.98 -4.79 -14.21
C PRO A 246 -2.35 -5.71 -13.14
N SER A 247 -1.07 -6.04 -13.32
CA SER A 247 -0.25 -6.77 -12.34
C SER A 247 0.81 -5.87 -11.71
N VAL A 248 1.02 -6.04 -10.40
CA VAL A 248 2.06 -5.33 -9.65
C VAL A 248 3.45 -5.81 -10.04
N ASP A 249 3.64 -7.13 -10.17
CA ASP A 249 4.91 -7.73 -10.59
C ASP A 249 5.39 -7.17 -11.94
N TYR A 250 4.46 -6.92 -12.86
CA TYR A 250 4.76 -6.35 -14.18
C TYR A 250 5.33 -4.92 -14.09
N LEU A 251 4.69 -4.04 -13.32
CA LEU A 251 5.19 -2.68 -13.08
C LEU A 251 6.54 -2.72 -12.35
N PHE A 252 6.62 -3.49 -11.26
CA PHE A 252 7.80 -3.54 -10.40
C PHE A 252 9.03 -4.09 -11.13
N ARG A 253 8.85 -5.08 -12.01
CA ARG A 253 9.92 -5.58 -12.88
C ARG A 253 10.52 -4.47 -13.74
N SER A 254 9.68 -3.74 -14.48
CA SER A 254 10.16 -2.66 -15.35
C SER A 254 10.85 -1.54 -14.58
N ALA A 255 10.35 -1.21 -13.38
CA ALA A 255 10.98 -0.24 -12.50
C ALA A 255 12.34 -0.73 -11.96
N ALA A 256 12.45 -2.00 -11.60
CA ALA A 256 13.72 -2.60 -11.17
C ALA A 256 14.76 -2.58 -12.29
N GLU A 257 14.35 -2.90 -13.52
CA GLU A 257 15.23 -2.90 -14.70
C GLU A 257 15.73 -1.50 -15.05
N LEU A 258 14.86 -0.48 -14.97
CA LEU A 258 15.19 0.87 -15.41
C LEU A 258 15.85 1.75 -14.33
N PHE A 259 15.37 1.69 -13.09
CA PHE A 259 15.79 2.59 -12.01
C PHE A 259 16.68 1.91 -10.96
N GLY A 260 16.62 0.59 -10.83
CA GLY A 260 17.37 -0.15 -9.83
C GLY A 260 17.25 0.45 -8.42
N SER A 261 18.38 0.86 -7.83
CA SER A 261 18.42 1.46 -6.48
C SER A 261 17.82 2.86 -6.38
N GLU A 262 17.51 3.50 -7.52
CA GLU A 262 16.78 4.77 -7.58
C GLU A 262 15.25 4.58 -7.54
N ALA A 263 14.76 3.33 -7.49
CA ALA A 263 13.36 3.01 -7.27
C ALA A 263 13.02 2.82 -5.78
N LEU A 264 11.82 3.26 -5.41
CA LEU A 264 11.19 2.93 -4.12
C LEU A 264 9.95 2.07 -4.38
N GLY A 265 9.97 0.83 -3.91
CA GLY A 265 8.83 -0.07 -3.97
C GLY A 265 7.92 0.09 -2.74
N VAL A 266 6.60 0.11 -2.96
CA VAL A 266 5.61 0.16 -1.88
C VAL A 266 4.57 -0.94 -2.10
N ILE A 267 4.43 -1.87 -1.17
CA ILE A 267 3.42 -2.95 -1.25
C ILE A 267 2.42 -2.82 -0.10
N MET A 268 1.14 -2.71 -0.44
CA MET A 268 0.06 -2.42 0.52
C MET A 268 -1.00 -3.52 0.55
N THR A 269 -2.00 -3.34 1.42
CA THR A 269 -3.12 -4.26 1.64
C THR A 269 -3.65 -4.86 0.33
N GLY A 270 -3.92 -6.16 0.38
CA GLY A 270 -4.41 -6.86 -0.79
C GLY A 270 -4.41 -8.37 -0.63
N MET A 271 -5.26 -9.04 -1.41
CA MET A 271 -5.30 -10.48 -1.47
C MET A 271 -4.26 -11.02 -2.47
N GLY A 272 -3.74 -12.22 -2.21
CA GLY A 272 -2.81 -12.90 -3.10
C GLY A 272 -1.36 -12.54 -2.82
N LYS A 273 -0.50 -12.72 -3.82
CA LYS A 273 0.96 -12.57 -3.73
C LYS A 273 1.58 -11.75 -4.86
N ASP A 274 0.74 -11.18 -5.73
CA ASP A 274 1.23 -10.30 -6.81
C ASP A 274 1.99 -9.12 -6.19
N GLY A 275 3.10 -8.76 -6.80
CA GLY A 275 4.08 -7.81 -6.30
C GLY A 275 5.25 -8.47 -5.57
N THR A 276 5.16 -9.73 -5.17
CA THR A 276 6.26 -10.42 -4.48
C THR A 276 7.45 -10.67 -5.40
N ALA A 277 7.22 -11.13 -6.63
CA ALA A 277 8.30 -11.40 -7.57
C ALA A 277 8.96 -10.08 -8.01
N GLY A 278 8.17 -9.04 -8.22
CA GLY A 278 8.61 -7.68 -8.49
C GLY A 278 9.40 -7.09 -7.33
N CYS A 279 8.96 -7.28 -6.08
CA CYS A 279 9.71 -6.88 -4.89
C CYS A 279 11.08 -7.57 -4.85
N ARG A 280 11.13 -8.87 -5.16
CA ARG A 280 12.41 -9.59 -5.23
C ARG A 280 13.36 -8.98 -6.26
N LEU A 281 12.88 -8.67 -7.46
CA LEU A 281 13.67 -8.03 -8.51
C LEU A 281 14.12 -6.61 -8.13
N LEU A 282 13.22 -5.80 -7.56
CA LEU A 282 13.57 -4.49 -7.00
C LEU A 282 14.70 -4.63 -5.98
N LYS A 283 14.60 -5.59 -5.07
CA LYS A 283 15.58 -5.85 -4.02
C LYS A 283 16.93 -6.28 -4.57
N GLU A 284 16.94 -7.19 -5.55
CA GLU A 284 18.15 -7.63 -6.28
C GLU A 284 18.87 -6.46 -6.97
N ARG A 285 18.15 -5.41 -7.35
CA ARG A 285 18.70 -4.20 -7.96
C ARG A 285 19.01 -3.08 -6.95
N GLY A 286 18.88 -3.35 -5.66
CA GLY A 286 19.24 -2.42 -4.59
C GLY A 286 18.16 -1.38 -4.26
N ALA A 287 16.93 -1.56 -4.74
CA ALA A 287 15.81 -0.70 -4.37
C ALA A 287 15.43 -0.88 -2.89
N THR A 288 14.86 0.18 -2.30
CA THR A 288 14.25 0.12 -0.97
C THR A 288 12.79 -0.30 -1.10
N ILE A 289 12.30 -1.14 -0.20
CA ILE A 289 10.91 -1.63 -0.21
C ILE A 289 10.21 -1.29 1.11
N ILE A 290 9.08 -0.60 0.99
CA ILE A 290 8.15 -0.31 2.08
C ILE A 290 6.97 -1.28 1.98
N ALA A 291 6.60 -1.94 3.06
CA ALA A 291 5.43 -2.80 3.14
C ALA A 291 4.46 -2.31 4.22
N GLN A 292 3.17 -2.35 3.92
CA GLN A 292 2.13 -2.06 4.91
C GLN A 292 2.11 -3.16 5.98
N ASP A 293 2.08 -2.74 7.24
CA ASP A 293 2.02 -3.66 8.38
C ASP A 293 0.68 -4.41 8.46
N GLU A 294 0.68 -5.55 9.13
CA GLU A 294 -0.51 -6.39 9.28
C GLU A 294 -1.67 -5.68 10.00
N THR A 295 -1.37 -4.83 11.00
CA THR A 295 -2.42 -4.27 11.87
C THR A 295 -3.33 -3.28 11.15
N THR A 296 -2.79 -2.55 10.16
CA THR A 296 -3.54 -1.60 9.35
C THR A 296 -4.02 -2.17 8.01
N CYS A 297 -3.58 -3.37 7.62
CA CYS A 297 -4.11 -4.05 6.44
C CYS A 297 -5.59 -4.43 6.60
N VAL A 298 -6.36 -4.25 5.52
CA VAL A 298 -7.70 -4.87 5.42
C VAL A 298 -7.55 -6.35 5.09
N VAL A 299 -6.63 -6.69 4.19
CA VAL A 299 -6.23 -8.05 3.87
C VAL A 299 -4.70 -8.13 3.87
N TYR A 300 -4.15 -8.86 4.83
CA TYR A 300 -2.70 -9.11 4.93
C TYR A 300 -2.30 -10.31 4.05
N GLY A 301 -2.37 -10.10 2.73
CA GLY A 301 -1.95 -11.06 1.70
C GLY A 301 -0.72 -10.56 0.95
N MET A 302 -0.89 -9.52 0.12
CA MET A 302 0.18 -8.99 -0.72
C MET A 302 1.42 -8.54 0.08
N PRO A 303 1.30 -7.84 1.22
CA PRO A 303 2.47 -7.47 2.02
C PRO A 303 3.12 -8.64 2.77
N ARG A 304 2.39 -9.76 2.95
CA ARG A 304 2.81 -10.85 3.83
C ARG A 304 4.11 -11.52 3.38
N GLU A 305 4.16 -11.99 2.14
CA GLU A 305 5.35 -12.70 1.64
C GLU A 305 6.58 -11.79 1.54
N PRO A 306 6.50 -10.53 1.04
CA PRO A 306 7.61 -9.58 1.12
C PRO A 306 8.14 -9.34 2.54
N ILE A 307 7.27 -9.30 3.55
CA ILE A 307 7.68 -9.12 4.95
C ILE A 307 8.30 -10.40 5.52
N GLU A 308 7.62 -11.55 5.41
CA GLU A 308 8.07 -12.82 6.01
C GLU A 308 9.39 -13.32 5.39
N THR A 309 9.66 -12.99 4.13
CA THR A 309 10.90 -13.38 3.43
C THR A 309 12.03 -12.34 3.54
N GLY A 310 11.81 -11.23 4.27
CA GLY A 310 12.81 -10.18 4.46
C GLY A 310 13.11 -9.35 3.21
N LEU A 311 12.19 -9.31 2.24
CA LEU A 311 12.29 -8.42 1.07
C LEU A 311 11.97 -6.97 1.45
N ALA A 312 11.05 -6.76 2.40
CA ALA A 312 10.68 -5.43 2.89
C ALA A 312 11.76 -4.86 3.82
N ASP A 313 12.25 -3.66 3.52
CA ASP A 313 13.18 -2.91 4.37
C ASP A 313 12.47 -2.21 5.52
N ILE A 314 11.26 -1.71 5.23
CA ILE A 314 10.47 -0.89 6.14
C ILE A 314 9.08 -1.50 6.22
N VAL A 315 8.64 -1.81 7.43
CA VAL A 315 7.26 -2.23 7.71
C VAL A 315 6.60 -1.12 8.51
N ALA A 316 5.58 -0.49 7.92
CA ALA A 316 4.97 0.69 8.50
C ALA A 316 3.44 0.62 8.47
N PRO A 317 2.75 1.18 9.47
CA PRO A 317 1.30 1.32 9.43
C PRO A 317 0.86 2.33 8.38
N LEU A 318 -0.40 2.19 7.93
CA LEU A 318 -1.00 2.98 6.84
C LEU A 318 -0.78 4.50 7.02
N ASP A 319 -0.93 5.00 8.24
CA ASP A 319 -0.75 6.42 8.62
C ASP A 319 0.70 6.89 8.55
N ARG A 320 1.66 5.97 8.34
CA ARG A 320 3.10 6.26 8.24
C ARG A 320 3.69 5.99 6.87
N ILE A 321 2.99 5.27 5.99
CA ILE A 321 3.48 4.98 4.63
C ILE A 321 3.82 6.27 3.87
N ALA A 322 2.97 7.30 3.91
CA ALA A 322 3.24 8.57 3.25
C ALA A 322 4.50 9.26 3.78
N ALA A 323 4.71 9.23 5.11
CA ALA A 323 5.90 9.79 5.73
C ALA A 323 7.17 9.05 5.28
N GLU A 324 7.12 7.72 5.18
CA GLU A 324 8.24 6.92 4.67
C GLU A 324 8.54 7.20 3.20
N ILE A 325 7.51 7.38 2.36
CA ILE A 325 7.69 7.80 0.97
C ILE A 325 8.42 9.16 0.91
N ILE A 326 7.96 10.14 1.70
CA ILE A 326 8.56 11.49 1.74
C ILE A 326 10.02 11.43 2.22
N ASN A 327 10.32 10.62 3.24
CA ASN A 327 11.67 10.48 3.79
C ASN A 327 12.70 9.95 2.78
N HIS A 328 12.26 9.14 1.82
CA HIS A 328 13.13 8.52 0.82
C HIS A 328 13.12 9.26 -0.52
N ALA A 329 11.95 9.71 -0.98
CA ALA A 329 11.81 10.47 -2.22
C ALA A 329 12.28 11.92 -2.10
N GLY A 330 12.11 12.54 -0.93
CA GLY A 330 12.37 13.95 -0.72
C GLY A 330 11.35 14.86 -1.42
N ARG A 331 11.59 16.16 -1.31
CA ARG A 331 10.75 17.23 -1.88
C ARG A 331 11.58 18.08 -2.85
N GLU A 332 10.98 18.58 -3.91
CA GLU A 332 11.66 19.47 -4.83
C GLU A 332 12.09 20.76 -4.10
N GLY A 333 13.32 21.21 -4.35
CA GLY A 333 13.87 22.44 -3.75
C GLY A 333 14.39 22.30 -2.31
N VAL A 334 14.24 21.15 -1.65
CA VAL A 334 14.89 20.88 -0.36
C VAL A 334 16.18 20.10 -0.63
N GLN A 335 17.33 20.78 -0.56
CA GLN A 335 18.61 20.06 -0.52
C GLN A 335 18.62 19.22 0.76
N CYS A 336 18.73 17.90 0.62
CA CYS A 336 19.07 17.02 1.74
C CYS A 336 20.39 17.52 2.32
N VAL A 337 20.34 18.09 3.53
CA VAL A 337 21.51 18.54 4.31
C VAL A 337 22.15 17.34 4.98
#